data_AF-A0A7K1AWA5-F1
#
_entry.id   AF-A0A7K1AWA5-F1
#
_cell.length_a   1.000
_cell.length_b   1.000
_cell.length_c   1.000
_cell.angle_alpha   90.00
_cell.angle_beta   90.00
_cell.angle_gamma   90.00
#
_symmetry.space_group_name_H-M   'P 1'
#
loop_
_entity.id
_entity.type
_entity.pdbx_description
1 polymer ?
#
loop_
_entity_poly.entity_id
_entity_poly.type
_entity_poly.pdbx_seq_one_letter_code
_entity_poly.pdbx_strand_id
1 'polypeptide(L)'
;YTDPITVVGFWFAIEDATLENGCLWAAPGGHKTTLRQKFVRNEANDGATFDVLDAAPLPMPPTDLVPLEASAGTLVILHALLPHWSGVNRSDKSRHAYSLHCISESSTYPQWNWLQRNSQLPLRRLDKVAATL
;
A
#
# COMPACT_ATOMS: atom_id res chain seq x y z
N TYR A 1 3.27 9.42 0.19
CA TYR A 1 3.47 9.99 1.52
C TYR A 1 2.46 11.10 1.75
N THR A 2 2.09 11.36 3.01
CA THR A 2 1.31 12.55 3.41
C THR A 2 1.90 13.11 4.71
N ASP A 3 1.64 14.38 4.99
CA ASP A 3 1.96 15.01 6.28
C ASP A 3 0.71 15.61 6.94
N PRO A 4 0.26 15.10 8.11
CA PRO A 4 0.77 13.92 8.80
C PRO A 4 0.56 12.63 7.98
N ILE A 5 1.17 11.53 8.43
CA ILE A 5 1.02 10.22 7.78
C ILE A 5 -0.41 9.69 8.02
N THR A 6 -1.24 9.76 6.99
CA THR A 6 -2.68 9.43 7.06
C THR A 6 -3.11 8.37 6.05
N VAL A 7 -2.17 7.85 5.26
CA VAL A 7 -2.47 6.85 4.24
C VAL A 7 -3.04 5.59 4.90
N VAL A 8 -4.16 5.08 4.38
CA VAL A 8 -4.71 3.77 4.72
C VAL A 8 -4.87 2.96 3.45
N GLY A 9 -4.24 1.79 3.42
CA GLY A 9 -4.41 0.82 2.36
C GLY A 9 -5.59 -0.10 2.65
N PHE A 10 -6.49 -0.25 1.69
CA PHE A 10 -7.56 -1.23 1.69
C PHE A 10 -7.22 -2.27 0.63
N TRP A 11 -7.02 -3.50 1.03
CA TRP A 11 -6.72 -4.62 0.14
C TRP A 11 -7.85 -5.63 0.21
N PHE A 12 -8.54 -5.81 -0.91
CA PHE A 12 -9.68 -6.71 -1.04
C PHE A 12 -9.22 -7.99 -1.75
N ALA A 13 -9.36 -9.13 -1.07
CA ALA A 13 -9.22 -10.44 -1.70
C ALA A 13 -10.38 -10.64 -2.70
N ILE A 14 -10.09 -10.69 -4.00
CA ILE A 14 -11.09 -11.07 -5.00
C ILE A 14 -11.15 -12.60 -5.12
N GLU A 15 -10.02 -13.25 -4.89
CA GLU A 15 -9.84 -14.70 -4.81
C GLU A 15 -9.19 -15.06 -3.47
N ASP A 16 -9.27 -16.33 -3.09
CA ASP A 16 -8.55 -16.84 -1.91
C ASP A 16 -7.05 -16.54 -2.04
N ALA A 17 -6.47 -16.01 -0.98
CA ALA A 17 -5.05 -15.74 -0.84
C ALA A 17 -4.47 -16.68 0.20
N THR A 18 -3.60 -17.58 -0.25
CA THR A 18 -2.95 -18.61 0.54
C THR A 18 -1.44 -18.41 0.55
N LEU A 19 -0.74 -19.14 1.42
CA LEU A 19 0.72 -19.17 1.39
C LEU A 19 1.29 -19.58 0.02
N GLU A 20 0.60 -20.50 -0.66
CA GLU A 20 1.05 -21.07 -1.93
C GLU A 20 0.88 -20.11 -3.11
N ASN A 21 -0.24 -19.36 -3.15
CA ASN A 21 -0.53 -18.42 -4.23
C ASN A 21 -0.12 -16.96 -3.95
N GLY A 22 0.63 -16.74 -2.86
CA GLY A 22 1.28 -15.47 -2.55
C GLY A 22 0.40 -14.50 -1.77
N CYS A 23 -0.14 -14.94 -0.62
CA CYS A 23 -0.80 -14.07 0.34
C CYS A 23 0.12 -12.94 0.85
N LEU A 24 -0.49 -11.97 1.54
CA LEU A 24 0.26 -10.90 2.20
C LEU A 24 0.99 -11.46 3.42
N TRP A 25 2.06 -10.78 3.80
CA TRP A 25 2.78 -10.94 5.05
C TRP A 25 2.91 -9.57 5.70
N ALA A 26 2.80 -9.47 7.02
CA ALA A 26 2.92 -8.20 7.73
C ALA A 26 3.74 -8.36 9.01
N ALA A 27 4.50 -7.33 9.38
CA ALA A 27 5.22 -7.31 10.66
C ALA A 27 4.28 -6.85 11.79
N PRO A 28 3.91 -7.71 12.77
CA PRO A 28 3.05 -7.32 13.88
C PRO A 28 3.62 -6.12 14.64
N GLY A 29 2.84 -5.05 14.79
CA GLY A 29 3.29 -3.82 15.44
C GLY A 29 4.28 -2.96 14.64
N GLY A 30 4.71 -3.39 13.44
CA GLY A 30 5.72 -2.70 12.63
C GLY A 30 5.33 -1.28 12.19
N HIS A 31 4.04 -0.96 12.20
CA HIS A 31 3.52 0.38 11.94
C HIS A 31 3.94 1.44 12.98
N LYS A 32 4.47 1.03 14.14
CA LYS A 32 5.00 1.92 15.19
C LYS A 32 6.45 2.36 14.94
N THR A 33 7.03 1.95 13.82
CA THR A 33 8.38 2.34 13.40
C THR A 33 8.34 3.58 12.50
N THR A 34 9.49 4.00 11.99
CA THR A 34 9.63 5.14 11.07
C THR A 34 9.62 4.70 9.61
N LEU A 35 9.28 5.62 8.71
CA LEU A 35 9.35 5.37 7.27
C LEU A 35 10.81 5.18 6.83
N ARG A 36 11.11 4.10 6.12
CA ARG A 36 12.48 3.78 5.67
C ARG A 36 12.88 4.49 4.39
N GLN A 37 11.97 4.55 3.43
CA GLN A 37 12.25 5.08 2.09
C GLN A 37 11.03 5.82 1.54
N LYS A 38 11.26 6.83 0.71
CA LYS A 38 10.22 7.52 -0.08
C LYS A 38 10.42 7.20 -1.55
N PHE A 39 9.34 6.90 -2.27
CA PHE A 39 9.35 6.84 -3.73
C PHE A 39 8.97 8.20 -4.29
N VAL A 40 9.97 8.88 -4.86
CA VAL A 40 9.95 10.32 -5.16
C VAL A 40 10.00 10.50 -6.67
N ARG A 41 9.13 11.35 -7.21
CA ARG A 41 9.17 11.74 -8.62
C ARG A 41 10.47 12.50 -8.91
N ASN A 42 11.14 12.18 -10.02
CA ASN A 42 12.30 12.96 -10.44
C ASN A 42 11.90 14.37 -10.93
N GLU A 43 12.87 15.29 -10.96
CA GLU A 43 12.63 16.69 -11.37
C GLU A 43 12.12 16.81 -12.82
N ALA A 44 12.53 15.88 -13.69
CA ALA A 44 12.11 15.81 -15.10
C ALA A 44 10.66 15.32 -15.29
N ASN A 45 10.00 14.79 -14.26
CA ASN A 45 8.66 14.21 -14.29
C ASN A 45 8.48 12.99 -15.24
N ASP A 46 9.55 12.32 -15.62
CA ASP A 46 9.54 11.13 -16.49
C ASP A 46 9.93 9.83 -15.76
N GLY A 47 10.20 9.92 -14.46
CA GLY A 47 10.60 8.78 -13.64
C GLY A 47 10.47 9.04 -12.14
N ALA A 48 10.96 8.08 -11.36
CA ALA A 48 10.99 8.17 -9.91
C ALA A 48 12.17 7.40 -9.33
N THR A 49 12.66 7.84 -8.17
CA THR A 49 13.77 7.28 -7.42
C THR A 49 13.36 6.97 -5.99
N PHE A 50 14.18 6.18 -5.28
CA PHE A 50 14.01 5.97 -3.85
C PHE A 50 14.94 6.87 -3.06
N ASP A 51 14.37 7.73 -2.22
CA ASP A 51 15.10 8.45 -1.19
C ASP A 51 15.16 7.58 0.06
N VAL A 52 16.37 7.17 0.45
CA VAL A 52 16.59 6.38 1.66
C VAL A 52 16.68 7.30 2.87
N LEU A 53 15.76 7.13 3.82
CA LEU A 53 15.71 7.87 5.08
C LEU A 53 16.39 7.10 6.21
N ASP A 54 16.27 5.78 6.16
CA ASP A 54 16.86 4.86 7.11
C ASP A 54 17.23 3.57 6.37
N ALA A 55 18.51 3.20 6.45
CA ALA A 55 19.08 2.03 5.79
C ALA A 55 19.02 0.76 6.66
N ALA A 56 18.43 0.83 7.85
CA ALA A 56 18.16 -0.35 8.66
C ALA A 56 17.39 -1.40 7.85
N PRO A 57 17.74 -2.69 7.93
CA PRO A 57 17.04 -3.75 7.22
C PRO A 57 15.54 -3.74 7.51
N LEU A 58 14.74 -3.96 6.47
CA LEU A 58 13.31 -4.23 6.63
C LEU A 58 13.12 -5.62 7.26
N PRO A 59 12.03 -5.83 8.04
CA PRO A 59 11.66 -7.17 8.49
C PRO A 59 11.48 -8.09 7.27
N MET A 60 11.86 -9.36 7.41
CA MET A 60 11.75 -10.36 6.33
C MET A 60 10.98 -11.62 6.76
N PRO A 61 10.20 -12.24 5.86
CA PRO A 61 9.56 -13.51 6.14
C PRO A 61 10.60 -14.65 6.10
N PRO A 62 10.39 -15.75 6.85
CA PRO A 62 9.25 -15.98 7.76
C PRO A 62 9.50 -15.49 9.19
N THR A 63 10.67 -14.92 9.49
CA THR A 63 11.09 -14.63 10.87
C THR A 63 10.39 -13.41 11.47
N ASP A 64 10.29 -12.32 10.72
CA ASP A 64 9.82 -11.03 11.25
C ASP A 64 8.39 -10.66 10.82
N LEU A 65 7.83 -11.40 9.85
CA LEU A 65 6.46 -11.20 9.36
C LEU A 65 5.61 -12.45 9.57
N VAL A 66 4.32 -12.22 9.78
CA VAL A 66 3.30 -13.27 9.82
C VAL A 66 2.50 -13.28 8.52
N PRO A 67 2.13 -14.47 7.99
CA PRO A 67 1.29 -14.55 6.81
C PRO A 67 -0.15 -14.14 7.13
N LEU A 68 -0.79 -13.51 6.16
CA LEU A 68 -2.18 -13.07 6.20
C LEU A 68 -2.95 -13.80 5.09
N GLU A 69 -3.21 -15.09 5.30
CA GLU A 69 -4.12 -15.85 4.43
C GLU A 69 -5.53 -15.29 4.56
N ALA A 70 -6.24 -15.19 3.44
CA ALA A 70 -7.51 -14.48 3.36
C ALA A 70 -8.41 -15.15 2.33
N SER A 71 -9.64 -15.52 2.73
CA SER A 71 -10.64 -16.01 1.77
C SER A 71 -11.15 -14.88 0.88
N ALA A 72 -11.64 -15.21 -0.32
CA ALA A 72 -12.30 -14.28 -1.22
C ALA A 72 -13.37 -13.45 -0.49
N GLY A 73 -13.41 -12.14 -0.75
CA GLY A 73 -14.27 -11.18 -0.07
C GLY A 73 -13.68 -10.58 1.21
N THR A 74 -12.55 -11.09 1.71
CA THR A 74 -11.87 -10.50 2.88
C THR A 74 -11.28 -9.13 2.54
N LEU A 75 -11.47 -8.17 3.44
CA LEU A 75 -10.78 -6.88 3.44
C LEU A 75 -9.65 -6.88 4.48
N VAL A 76 -8.42 -6.64 4.04
CA VAL A 76 -7.27 -6.34 4.89
C VAL A 76 -7.02 -4.83 4.89
N ILE A 77 -6.99 -4.22 6.08
CA ILE A 77 -6.71 -2.79 6.27
C ILE A 77 -5.25 -2.63 6.70
N LEU A 78 -4.48 -1.85 5.95
CA LEU A 78 -3.05 -1.65 6.12
C LEU A 78 -2.77 -0.20 6.55
N HIS A 79 -2.10 -0.05 7.69
CA HIS A 79 -1.58 1.24 8.13
C HIS A 79 -0.41 1.70 7.24
N ALA A 80 -0.28 3.00 6.95
CA ALA A 80 0.74 3.58 6.07
C ALA A 80 2.19 3.10 6.33
N LEU A 81 2.53 2.92 7.60
CA LEU A 81 3.87 2.55 8.06
C LEU A 81 4.05 1.04 8.28
N LEU A 82 3.02 0.22 8.06
CA LEU A 82 3.12 -1.22 8.30
C LEU A 82 4.01 -1.87 7.23
N PRO A 83 5.18 -2.41 7.58
CA PRO A 83 5.95 -3.22 6.65
C PRO A 83 5.13 -4.45 6.28
N HIS A 84 4.89 -4.60 4.98
CA HIS A 84 4.16 -5.73 4.43
C HIS A 84 4.80 -6.16 3.10
N TRP A 85 4.56 -7.43 2.76
CA TRP A 85 5.16 -8.11 1.63
C TRP A 85 4.15 -9.09 1.02
N SER A 86 4.37 -9.53 -0.22
CA SER A 86 3.62 -10.64 -0.81
C SER A 86 4.56 -11.62 -1.47
N GLY A 87 4.28 -12.91 -1.27
CA GLY A 87 5.08 -13.97 -1.88
C GLY A 87 4.94 -14.07 -3.39
N VAL A 88 5.94 -14.72 -4.00
CA VAL A 88 5.82 -15.21 -5.38
C VAL A 88 4.73 -16.27 -5.40
N ASN A 89 3.77 -16.13 -6.31
CA ASN A 89 2.76 -17.15 -6.55
C ASN A 89 3.43 -18.36 -7.21
N ARG A 90 3.39 -19.52 -6.54
CA ARG A 90 3.96 -20.79 -7.02
C ARG A 90 2.90 -21.82 -7.40
N SER A 91 1.63 -21.48 -7.22
CA SER A 91 0.49 -22.34 -7.53
C SER A 91 0.09 -22.24 -9.01
N ASP A 92 -0.90 -23.02 -9.40
CA ASP A 92 -1.60 -22.95 -10.69
C ASP A 92 -2.83 -22.02 -10.68
N LYS A 93 -3.09 -21.33 -9.56
CA LYS A 93 -4.24 -20.43 -9.38
C LYS A 93 -3.81 -18.97 -9.31
N SER A 94 -4.65 -18.08 -9.83
CA SER A 94 -4.51 -16.64 -9.62
C SER A 94 -4.72 -16.25 -8.14
N ARG A 95 -4.31 -15.02 -7.83
CA ARG A 95 -4.57 -14.33 -6.55
C ARG A 95 -4.93 -12.87 -6.83
N HIS A 96 -6.04 -12.68 -7.50
CA HIS A 96 -6.55 -11.36 -7.81
C HIS A 96 -6.95 -10.63 -6.54
N ALA A 97 -6.57 -9.37 -6.50
CA ALA A 97 -6.89 -8.47 -5.41
C ALA A 97 -7.13 -7.07 -5.96
N TYR A 98 -8.01 -6.33 -5.30
CA TYR A 98 -8.22 -4.93 -5.57
C TYR A 98 -7.65 -4.11 -4.42
N SER A 99 -6.84 -3.09 -4.71
CA SER A 99 -6.26 -2.23 -3.69
C SER A 99 -6.64 -0.77 -3.90
N LEU A 100 -6.98 -0.11 -2.80
CA LEU A 100 -7.31 1.30 -2.73
C LEU A 100 -6.48 1.94 -1.62
N HIS A 101 -5.85 3.07 -1.90
CA HIS A 101 -5.18 3.86 -0.87
C HIS A 101 -5.95 5.16 -0.67
N CYS A 102 -6.32 5.42 0.58
CA CYS A 102 -7.05 6.61 0.98
C CYS A 102 -6.16 7.47 1.86
N ILE A 103 -6.37 8.78 1.82
CA ILE A 103 -5.65 9.76 2.63
C ILE A 103 -6.66 10.67 3.32
N SER A 104 -6.27 11.29 4.43
CA SER A 104 -7.09 12.35 5.03
C SER A 104 -7.08 13.59 4.14
N GLU A 105 -8.25 14.20 3.95
CA GLU A 105 -8.38 15.52 3.30
C GLU A 105 -7.58 16.60 4.03
N SER A 106 -7.42 16.47 5.35
CA SER A 106 -6.64 17.40 6.17
C SER A 106 -5.12 17.25 6.04
N SER A 107 -4.64 16.24 5.29
CA SER A 107 -3.22 15.99 5.14
C SER A 107 -2.64 16.72 3.94
N THR A 108 -1.39 17.16 4.06
CA THR A 108 -0.63 17.70 2.94
C THR A 108 -0.18 16.54 2.05
N TYR A 109 -0.44 16.62 0.75
CA TYR A 109 0.05 15.69 -0.26
C TYR A 109 1.19 16.34 -1.06
N PRO A 110 2.46 15.96 -0.83
CA PRO A 110 3.56 16.64 -1.48
C PRO A 110 3.60 16.47 -3.01
N GLN A 111 4.03 17.53 -3.70
CA GLN A 111 4.20 17.56 -5.16
C GLN A 111 5.26 16.57 -5.67
N TRP A 112 6.19 16.17 -4.81
CA TRP A 112 7.24 15.21 -5.13
C TRP A 112 6.78 13.75 -5.02
N ASN A 113 5.57 13.46 -4.52
CA ASN A 113 5.03 12.10 -4.60
C ASN A 113 4.98 11.66 -6.07
N TRP A 114 5.39 10.43 -6.36
CA TRP A 114 5.43 9.89 -7.72
C TRP A 114 4.07 9.98 -8.44
N LEU A 115 2.98 9.71 -7.71
CA LEU A 115 1.62 9.78 -8.20
C LEU A 115 1.07 11.19 -8.01
N GLN A 116 0.91 11.93 -9.10
CA GLN A 116 0.16 13.19 -9.10
C GLN A 116 -1.11 13.01 -9.92
N ARG A 117 -2.19 13.64 -9.45
CA ARG A 117 -3.51 13.62 -10.12
C ARG A 117 -3.73 14.97 -10.78
N ASN A 118 -4.05 14.98 -12.07
CA ASN A 118 -4.39 16.19 -12.79
C ASN A 118 -5.87 16.56 -12.57
N SER A 119 -6.28 17.71 -13.13
CA SER A 119 -7.67 18.19 -13.03
C SER A 119 -8.71 17.29 -13.70
N GLN A 120 -8.31 16.42 -14.64
CA GLN A 120 -9.21 15.47 -15.29
C GLN A 120 -9.47 14.21 -14.44
N LEU A 121 -8.57 13.90 -13.50
CA LEU A 121 -8.69 12.74 -12.61
C LEU A 121 -8.33 13.12 -11.17
N PRO A 122 -9.08 14.04 -10.53
CA PRO A 122 -8.77 14.50 -9.18
C PRO A 122 -8.97 13.40 -8.14
N LEU A 123 -8.42 13.61 -6.93
CA LEU A 123 -8.77 12.79 -5.78
C LEU A 123 -10.28 12.90 -5.51
N ARG A 124 -10.91 11.77 -5.20
CA ARG A 124 -12.34 11.67 -4.91
C ARG A 124 -12.53 11.29 -3.45
N ARG A 125 -13.51 11.92 -2.81
CA ARG A 125 -13.87 11.57 -1.44
C ARG A 125 -14.69 10.27 -1.43
N LEU A 126 -14.44 9.41 -0.45
CA LEU A 126 -15.15 8.13 -0.30
C LEU A 126 -16.58 8.28 0.21
N ASP A 127 -16.86 9.37 0.92
CA ASP A 127 -18.17 9.68 1.51
C ASP A 127 -19.16 10.27 0.49
N LYS A 128 -18.71 10.55 -0.73
CA LYS A 128 -19.56 11.01 -1.82
C LYS A 128 -19.91 9.85 -2.71
N VAL A 129 -21.20 9.58 -2.86
CA VAL A 129 -21.71 8.69 -3.90
C VAL A 129 -21.32 9.31 -5.24
N ALA A 130 -20.70 8.54 -6.13
CA ALA A 130 -20.47 8.99 -7.50
C ALA A 130 -21.83 9.39 -8.08
N ALA A 131 -21.95 10.62 -8.62
CA ALA A 131 -23.14 11.00 -9.35
C ALA A 131 -23.42 9.89 -10.37
N THR A 132 -24.62 9.33 -10.32
CA THR A 132 -25.05 8.26 -11.22
C THR A 132 -24.77 8.74 -12.65
N LEU A 133 -24.00 7.93 -13.40
CA LEU A 133 -23.77 8.15 -14.84
C LEU A 133 -25.09 7.98 -15.61
#